data_AF-A0A6B1I6D2-F1
#
_entry.id   AF-A0A6B1I6D2-F1
#
_cell.length_a   1.000
_cell.length_b   1.000
_cell.length_c   1.000
_cell.angle_alpha   90.00
_cell.angle_beta   90.00
_cell.angle_gamma   90.00
#
_symmetry.space_group_name_H-M   'P 1'
#
loop_
_entity.id
_entity.type
_entity.pdbx_description
1 polymer ?
#
loop_
_entity_poly.entity_id
_entity_poly.type
_entity_poly.pdbx_seq_one_letter_code
_entity_poly.pdbx_strand_id
1 'polypeptide(L)'
;DYDVIKGPVCVRIRRWGHPILSIGPQVGQPHKVMATVTYSFWAGQPYVIMESKLEVLEDVRFRDCRNDEFVIGEQLPERAWMGPEGEIGLGARGWQREDPRWVTHFNRETGEGFGSIHLEFENTNPSWPQPAHAGFSHTGTWVRYPVQLAAMRAGEHVYEKNAYVLHRYEEGGEHYGLADLVGHQQRLLNPITQGEVSPVPRPINLDNVMDALRATNEFELYVQGSPWGQRQLSFVDIGIVQEVVIEGSDIRVDIVMPYAGRETWFNWFADGIEEQLRARLRDVGEVEVHLVREPKWTPRRLSDRARRVIGPREE
;
A
#
# COMPACT_ATOMS: atom_id res chain seq x y z
N ASP A 1 3.11 -4.25 20.88
CA ASP A 1 2.30 -5.42 20.49
C ASP A 1 2.67 -5.96 19.12
N TYR A 2 2.02 -7.04 18.69
CA TYR A 2 2.17 -7.61 17.35
C TYR A 2 0.94 -8.39 16.91
N ASP A 3 0.78 -8.55 15.60
CA ASP A 3 -0.19 -9.43 14.94
C ASP A 3 0.46 -10.19 13.79
N VAL A 4 -0.13 -11.34 13.45
CA VAL A 4 0.36 -12.22 12.39
C VAL A 4 -0.79 -12.62 11.49
N ILE A 5 -0.65 -12.34 10.19
CA ILE A 5 -1.54 -12.82 9.14
C ILE A 5 -0.78 -13.89 8.36
N LYS A 6 -1.34 -15.10 8.28
CA LYS A 6 -0.70 -16.23 7.60
C LYS A 6 -1.65 -16.82 6.57
N GLY A 7 -1.20 -16.85 5.32
CA GLY A 7 -1.85 -17.54 4.20
C GLY A 7 -0.91 -18.55 3.55
N PRO A 8 -1.36 -19.24 2.49
CA PRO A 8 -0.57 -20.25 1.80
C PRO A 8 0.64 -19.69 1.02
N VAL A 9 0.61 -18.40 0.68
CA VAL A 9 1.63 -17.74 -0.16
C VAL A 9 2.33 -16.59 0.55
N CYS A 10 1.74 -16.06 1.62
CA CYS A 10 2.25 -14.88 2.33
C CYS A 10 2.12 -15.05 3.83
N VAL A 11 3.18 -14.68 4.55
CA VAL A 11 3.14 -14.42 5.99
C VAL A 11 3.44 -12.95 6.20
N ARG A 12 2.57 -12.27 6.93
CA ARG A 12 2.76 -10.88 7.31
C ARG A 12 2.78 -10.77 8.83
N ILE A 13 3.83 -10.15 9.36
CA ILE A 13 3.99 -9.89 10.78
C ILE A 13 4.02 -8.39 10.94
N ARG A 14 3.08 -7.83 11.69
CA ARG A 14 3.10 -6.40 12.03
C ARG A 14 3.34 -6.26 13.53
N ARG A 15 4.17 -5.28 13.88
CA ARG A 15 4.51 -4.90 15.25
C ARG A 15 4.26 -3.42 15.38
N TRP A 16 3.81 -3.00 16.55
CA TRP A 16 3.69 -1.58 16.87
C TRP A 16 3.95 -1.33 18.34
N GLY A 17 4.32 -0.11 18.65
CA GLY A 17 4.48 0.34 20.03
C GLY A 17 5.15 1.68 20.12
N HIS A 18 5.14 2.21 21.33
CA HIS A 18 5.91 3.39 21.69
C HIS A 18 7.39 3.04 21.83
N PRO A 19 8.32 3.98 21.60
CA PRO A 19 9.74 3.76 21.81
C PRO A 19 10.02 3.30 23.23
N ILE A 20 10.90 2.31 23.35
CA ILE A 20 11.40 1.82 24.63
C ILE A 20 12.75 2.49 24.87
N LEU A 21 12.96 3.03 26.07
CA LEU A 21 14.27 3.58 26.43
C LEU A 21 15.31 2.45 26.52
N SER A 22 16.58 2.79 26.28
CA SER A 22 17.69 1.83 26.35
C SER A 22 17.87 1.17 27.72
N ILE A 23 17.31 1.79 28.77
CA ILE A 23 17.30 1.29 30.15
C ILE A 23 16.14 0.32 30.44
N GLY A 24 15.27 0.06 29.46
CA GLY A 24 14.25 -0.98 29.52
C GLY A 24 12.81 -0.46 29.41
N PRO A 25 11.85 -1.36 29.17
CA PRO A 25 10.45 -1.01 28.87
C PRO A 25 9.65 -0.50 30.07
N GLN A 26 10.18 -0.67 31.28
CA GLN A 26 9.52 -0.25 32.53
C GLN A 26 9.84 1.19 32.93
N VAL A 27 10.85 1.81 32.31
CA VAL A 27 11.32 3.15 32.69
C VAL A 27 11.10 4.11 31.53
N GLY A 28 10.19 5.06 31.71
CA GLY A 28 9.85 6.07 30.70
C GLY A 28 9.15 5.47 29.49
N GLN A 29 7.87 5.75 29.32
CA GLN A 29 7.14 5.40 28.09
C GLN A 29 6.86 6.69 27.33
N PRO A 30 7.76 7.13 26.42
CA PRO A 30 7.47 8.29 25.59
C PRO A 30 6.31 7.95 24.64
N HIS A 31 5.11 8.42 24.97
CA HIS A 31 3.90 8.21 24.17
C HIS A 31 3.77 9.18 22.99
N LYS A 32 4.77 10.05 22.77
CA LYS A 32 4.72 11.09 21.74
C LYS A 32 4.72 10.56 20.32
N VAL A 33 5.16 9.32 20.12
CA VAL A 33 5.24 8.70 18.80
C VAL A 33 4.79 7.24 18.87
N MET A 34 4.25 6.73 17.77
CA MET A 34 3.94 5.32 17.57
C MET A 34 4.77 4.79 16.40
N ALA A 35 5.60 3.78 16.66
CA ALA A 35 6.30 3.07 15.60
C ALA A 35 5.50 1.83 15.21
N THR A 36 5.26 1.64 13.91
CA THR A 36 4.69 0.43 13.33
C THR A 36 5.70 -0.13 12.34
N VAL A 37 5.97 -1.43 12.37
CA VAL A 37 6.78 -2.14 11.36
C VAL A 37 6.05 -3.39 10.92
N THR A 38 5.96 -3.59 9.61
CA THR A 38 5.32 -4.73 8.98
C THR A 38 6.34 -5.46 8.10
N TYR A 39 6.53 -6.75 8.34
CA TYR A 39 7.34 -7.63 7.50
C TYR A 39 6.41 -8.52 6.68
N SER A 40 6.60 -8.55 5.36
CA SER A 40 5.88 -9.44 4.45
C SER A 40 6.85 -10.44 3.82
N PHE A 41 6.59 -11.72 4.06
CA PHE A 41 7.34 -12.86 3.53
C PHE A 41 6.48 -13.53 2.46
N TRP A 42 6.99 -13.61 1.23
CA TRP A 42 6.31 -14.27 0.13
C TRP A 42 7.01 -15.59 -0.20
N ALA A 43 6.23 -16.64 -0.42
CA ALA A 43 6.76 -17.96 -0.74
C ALA A 43 7.63 -17.90 -2.01
N GLY A 44 8.83 -18.48 -1.93
CA GLY A 44 9.78 -18.57 -3.05
C GLY A 44 10.48 -17.26 -3.44
N GLN A 45 10.24 -16.15 -2.72
CA GLN A 45 10.93 -14.90 -2.99
C GLN A 45 12.22 -14.81 -2.16
N PRO A 46 13.34 -14.34 -2.73
CA PRO A 46 14.60 -14.20 -2.01
C PRO A 46 14.65 -12.91 -1.18
N TYR A 47 13.49 -12.31 -0.89
CA TYR A 47 13.39 -11.05 -0.19
C TYR A 47 12.26 -10.98 0.82
N VAL A 48 12.44 -10.10 1.79
CA VAL A 48 11.41 -9.69 2.76
C VAL A 48 11.09 -8.23 2.51
N ILE A 49 9.81 -7.89 2.42
CA ILE A 49 9.37 -6.49 2.37
C ILE A 49 9.19 -5.98 3.80
N MET A 50 9.89 -4.92 4.16
CA MET A 50 9.74 -4.19 5.41
C MET A 50 9.04 -2.87 5.12
N GLU A 51 7.90 -2.63 5.75
CA GLU A 51 7.19 -1.36 5.74
C GLU A 51 7.17 -0.81 7.15
N SER A 52 7.66 0.41 7.36
CA SER A 52 7.68 1.06 8.65
C SER A 52 6.98 2.40 8.61
N LYS A 53 6.27 2.74 9.67
CA LYS A 53 5.65 4.04 9.87
C LYS A 53 5.96 4.54 11.28
N LEU A 54 6.45 5.76 11.39
CA LEU A 54 6.60 6.49 12.64
C LEU A 54 5.58 7.62 12.67
N GLU A 55 4.54 7.49 13.48
CA GLU A 55 3.47 8.47 13.62
C GLU A 55 3.75 9.37 14.82
N VAL A 56 3.64 10.68 14.64
CA VAL A 56 3.83 11.69 15.70
C VAL A 56 2.47 11.99 16.33
N LEU A 57 2.30 11.59 17.59
CA LEU A 57 1.07 11.78 18.36
C LEU A 57 1.06 13.12 19.12
N GLU A 58 2.24 13.59 19.51
CA GLU A 58 2.45 14.89 20.15
C GLU A 58 3.72 15.54 19.59
N ASP A 59 3.78 16.87 19.64
CA ASP A 59 4.96 17.63 19.23
C ASP A 59 6.25 17.07 19.87
N VAL A 60 7.19 16.71 19.00
CA VAL A 60 8.42 16.00 19.36
C VAL A 60 9.60 16.58 18.60
N ARG A 61 10.76 16.60 19.26
CA ARG A 61 12.02 16.94 18.62
C ARG A 61 12.88 15.69 18.52
N PHE A 62 13.15 15.25 17.30
CA PHE A 62 14.10 14.20 17.03
C PHE A 62 15.51 14.76 17.01
N ARG A 63 16.40 14.20 17.83
CA ARG A 63 17.84 14.39 17.62
C ARG A 63 18.29 13.52 16.46
N ASP A 64 18.08 12.21 16.58
CA ASP A 64 18.41 11.21 15.57
C ASP A 64 17.25 10.22 15.47
N CYS A 65 16.61 10.13 14.31
CA CYS A 65 15.72 9.03 13.97
C CYS A 65 16.49 8.13 13.01
N ARG A 66 16.58 6.83 13.32
CA ARG A 66 17.32 5.84 12.53
C ARG A 66 16.37 4.74 12.09
N ASN A 67 16.49 4.33 10.85
CA ASN A 67 15.74 3.24 10.27
C ASN A 67 16.59 2.53 9.21
N ASP A 68 16.09 1.39 8.71
CA ASP A 68 16.81 0.54 7.78
C ASP A 68 18.26 0.28 8.24
N GLU A 69 18.43 -0.14 9.49
CA GLU A 69 19.74 -0.33 10.11
C GLU A 69 20.08 -1.81 10.22
N PHE A 70 21.25 -2.19 9.71
CA PHE A 70 21.76 -3.53 9.87
C PHE A 70 23.27 -3.55 10.10
N VAL A 71 23.68 -4.47 10.95
CA VAL A 71 25.07 -4.81 11.23
C VAL A 71 25.30 -6.21 10.68
N ILE A 72 26.11 -6.29 9.64
CA ILE A 72 26.51 -7.55 9.02
C ILE A 72 27.93 -7.86 9.45
N GLY A 73 28.15 -9.10 9.88
CA GLY A 73 29.45 -9.57 10.33
C GLY A 73 30.46 -9.75 9.20
N GLU A 74 31.64 -10.25 9.55
CA GLU A 74 32.79 -10.42 8.64
C GLU A 74 32.53 -11.41 7.48
N GLN A 75 31.42 -12.15 7.50
CA GLN A 75 31.06 -13.11 6.45
C GLN A 75 30.74 -12.44 5.12
N LEU A 76 30.27 -11.18 5.13
CA LEU A 76 29.97 -10.39 3.93
C LEU A 76 30.79 -9.07 3.99
N PRO A 77 32.11 -9.13 3.77
CA PRO A 77 33.03 -8.03 4.05
C PRO A 77 32.96 -6.90 3.01
N GLU A 78 32.54 -7.23 1.79
CA GLU A 78 32.48 -6.29 0.69
C GLU A 78 31.20 -5.46 0.75
N ARG A 79 31.26 -4.25 0.23
CA ARG A 79 30.14 -3.31 0.20
C ARG A 79 29.97 -2.77 -1.20
N ALA A 80 28.72 -2.52 -1.58
CA ALA A 80 28.39 -1.80 -2.78
C ALA A 80 27.09 -1.01 -2.60
N TRP A 81 26.87 -0.08 -3.51
CA TRP A 81 25.70 0.77 -3.51
C TRP A 81 25.35 1.20 -4.93
N MET A 82 24.09 1.57 -5.14
CA MET A 82 23.64 2.29 -6.32
C MET A 82 23.12 3.65 -5.91
N GLY A 83 23.69 4.71 -6.50
CA GLY A 83 23.29 6.08 -6.21
C GLY A 83 21.95 6.46 -6.81
N PRO A 84 21.45 7.67 -6.51
CA PRO A 84 20.17 8.16 -7.02
C PRO A 84 20.07 8.16 -8.55
N GLU A 85 21.18 8.38 -9.25
CA GLU A 85 21.26 8.44 -10.72
C GLU A 85 21.56 7.07 -11.37
N GLY A 86 21.65 6.01 -10.56
CA GLY A 86 21.87 4.64 -11.03
C GLY A 86 23.34 4.25 -11.15
N GLU A 87 24.28 5.13 -10.77
CA GLU A 87 25.69 4.79 -10.75
C GLU A 87 25.99 3.77 -9.64
N ILE A 88 26.76 2.73 -9.97
CA ILE A 88 27.14 1.69 -9.01
C ILE A 88 28.56 1.96 -8.53
N GLY A 89 28.75 1.93 -7.21
CA GLY A 89 30.07 2.02 -6.59
C GLY A 89 30.33 0.89 -5.61
N LEU A 90 31.61 0.55 -5.48
CA LEU A 90 32.12 -0.42 -4.52
C LEU A 90 32.67 0.29 -3.28
N GLY A 91 32.61 -0.39 -2.14
CA GLY A 91 33.05 0.12 -0.85
C GLY A 91 31.99 0.92 -0.09
N ALA A 92 32.43 1.57 0.99
CA ALA A 92 31.58 2.41 1.83
C ALA A 92 31.43 3.81 1.23
N ARG A 93 30.20 4.33 1.24
CA ARG A 93 29.86 5.73 0.92
C ARG A 93 28.84 6.24 1.95
N GLY A 94 28.81 7.56 2.12
CA GLY A 94 27.77 8.28 2.85
C GLY A 94 27.07 9.26 1.92
N TRP A 95 25.83 9.59 2.24
CA TRP A 95 24.98 10.49 1.48
C TRP A 95 24.38 11.53 2.41
N GLN A 96 24.34 12.78 1.94
CA GLN A 96 23.79 13.92 2.65
C GLN A 96 22.66 14.49 1.80
N ARG A 97 21.41 14.39 2.28
CA ARG A 97 20.22 14.84 1.53
C ARG A 97 20.05 14.19 0.14
N GLU A 98 20.66 13.01 -0.02
CA GLU A 98 20.54 12.08 -1.14
C GLU A 98 20.34 10.69 -0.53
N ASP A 99 19.82 9.75 -1.30
CA ASP A 99 19.58 8.40 -0.82
C ASP A 99 19.89 7.36 -1.89
N PRO A 100 20.74 6.36 -1.60
CA PRO A 100 21.01 5.30 -2.55
C PRO A 100 19.75 4.47 -2.81
N ARG A 101 19.58 4.06 -4.07
CA ARG A 101 18.48 3.18 -4.48
C ARG A 101 18.59 1.80 -3.85
N TRP A 102 19.82 1.32 -3.67
CA TRP A 102 20.10 0.15 -2.85
C TRP A 102 21.52 0.18 -2.30
N VAL A 103 21.72 -0.59 -1.25
CA VAL A 103 23.02 -0.90 -0.67
C VAL A 103 23.14 -2.40 -0.43
N THR A 104 24.37 -2.91 -0.38
CA THR A 104 24.58 -4.33 -0.08
C THR A 104 25.91 -4.61 0.58
N HIS A 105 25.90 -5.69 1.38
CA HIS A 105 27.08 -6.44 1.79
C HIS A 105 27.16 -7.73 0.97
N PHE A 106 28.36 -8.12 0.56
CA PHE A 106 28.56 -9.38 -0.18
C PHE A 106 29.94 -10.00 0.09
N ASN A 107 30.12 -11.23 -0.38
CA ASN A 107 31.38 -11.95 -0.30
C ASN A 107 31.76 -12.46 -1.69
N ARG A 108 32.92 -12.01 -2.19
CA ARG A 108 33.42 -12.37 -3.53
C ARG A 108 33.73 -13.86 -3.68
N GLU A 109 34.18 -14.52 -2.61
CA GLU A 109 34.60 -15.92 -2.64
C GLU A 109 33.40 -16.87 -2.68
N THR A 110 32.36 -16.58 -1.90
CA THR A 110 31.15 -17.43 -1.82
C THR A 110 30.05 -17.01 -2.80
N GLY A 111 30.13 -15.78 -3.32
CA GLY A 111 29.10 -15.17 -4.14
C GLY A 111 27.83 -14.81 -3.36
N GLU A 112 27.84 -14.87 -2.02
CA GLU A 112 26.67 -14.54 -1.21
C GLU A 112 26.53 -13.04 -1.00
N GLY A 113 25.29 -12.55 -1.03
CA GLY A 113 24.99 -11.14 -0.82
C GLY A 113 23.69 -10.92 -0.06
N PHE A 114 23.67 -9.86 0.74
CA PHE A 114 22.49 -9.34 1.43
C PHE A 114 22.41 -7.82 1.19
N GLY A 115 21.28 -7.35 0.70
CA GLY A 115 21.09 -5.94 0.36
C GLY A 115 19.75 -5.38 0.83
N SER A 116 19.69 -4.06 0.90
CA SER A 116 18.46 -3.30 1.11
C SER A 116 18.19 -2.46 -0.13
N ILE A 117 17.02 -2.64 -0.72
CA ILE A 117 16.51 -1.83 -1.83
C ILE A 117 15.45 -0.89 -1.26
N HIS A 118 15.64 0.40 -1.45
CA HIS A 118 14.68 1.39 -1.00
C HIS A 118 13.58 1.55 -2.05
N LEU A 119 12.33 1.28 -1.67
CA LEU A 119 11.18 1.23 -2.58
C LEU A 119 10.31 2.47 -2.48
N GLU A 120 10.11 2.98 -1.27
CA GLU A 120 9.22 4.11 -1.02
C GLU A 120 9.65 4.85 0.25
N PHE A 121 9.59 6.18 0.18
CA PHE A 121 9.85 7.08 1.29
C PHE A 121 8.79 8.17 1.28
N GLU A 122 8.18 8.42 2.43
CA GLU A 122 7.27 9.53 2.62
C GLU A 122 7.59 10.19 3.96
N ASN A 123 7.62 11.52 3.95
CA ASN A 123 7.70 12.31 5.17
C ASN A 123 6.77 13.51 5.02
N THR A 124 5.83 13.64 5.94
CA THR A 124 4.87 14.75 5.88
C THR A 124 5.48 16.08 6.28
N ASN A 125 6.66 16.08 6.91
CA ASN A 125 7.38 17.31 7.19
C ASN A 125 8.07 17.81 5.90
N PRO A 126 7.64 18.95 5.33
CA PRO A 126 8.11 19.40 4.02
C PRO A 126 9.58 19.83 4.01
N SER A 127 10.22 19.94 5.18
CA SER A 127 11.65 20.26 5.28
C SER A 127 12.53 19.05 4.96
N TRP A 128 11.95 17.84 4.96
CA TRP A 128 12.63 16.56 4.82
C TRP A 128 11.94 15.66 3.78
N PRO A 129 11.82 16.09 2.51
CA PRO A 129 11.20 15.29 1.44
C PRO A 129 12.02 14.03 1.08
N GLN A 130 13.25 13.93 1.58
CA GLN A 130 14.15 12.79 1.49
C GLN A 130 14.78 12.55 2.87
N PRO A 131 15.38 11.38 3.12
CA PRO A 131 16.15 11.14 4.32
C PRO A 131 17.20 12.24 4.55
N ALA A 132 17.41 12.60 5.83
CA ALA A 132 18.38 13.61 6.21
C ALA A 132 19.81 13.22 5.78
N HIS A 133 20.18 11.96 6.02
CA HIS A 133 21.41 11.35 5.54
C HIS A 133 21.32 9.82 5.64
N ALA A 134 22.23 9.12 4.97
CA ALA A 134 22.38 7.67 5.07
C ALA A 134 23.84 7.29 4.84
N GLY A 135 24.27 6.12 5.32
CA GLY A 135 25.65 5.70 5.08
C GLY A 135 26.08 4.46 5.84
N PHE A 136 27.26 3.97 5.46
CA PHE A 136 27.98 2.98 6.24
C PHE A 136 28.81 3.65 7.34
N SER A 137 28.71 3.14 8.56
CA SER A 137 29.62 3.51 9.64
C SER A 137 31.03 2.95 9.38
N HIS A 138 32.00 3.43 10.15
CA HIS A 138 33.35 2.88 10.16
C HIS A 138 33.40 1.39 10.56
N THR A 139 32.42 0.93 11.35
CA THR A 139 32.25 -0.48 11.75
C THR A 139 31.44 -1.31 10.74
N GLY A 140 31.07 -0.75 9.59
CA GLY A 140 30.31 -1.46 8.56
C GLY A 140 28.80 -1.51 8.78
N THR A 141 28.29 -0.82 9.81
CA THR A 141 26.85 -0.68 10.05
C THR A 141 26.22 0.19 8.97
N TRP A 142 25.24 -0.34 8.25
CA TRP A 142 24.40 0.49 7.39
C TRP A 142 23.31 1.16 8.23
N VAL A 143 22.97 2.41 7.92
CA VAL A 143 21.89 3.15 8.54
C VAL A 143 21.33 4.22 7.61
N ARG A 144 20.01 4.40 7.64
CA ARG A 144 19.32 5.57 7.09
C ARG A 144 18.76 6.43 8.23
N TYR A 145 18.83 7.75 8.06
CA TYR A 145 18.29 8.72 9.00
C TYR A 145 17.12 9.47 8.35
N PRO A 146 15.87 9.06 8.60
CA PRO A 146 14.73 9.69 7.96
C PRO A 146 14.59 11.16 8.34
N VAL A 147 14.89 11.48 9.60
CA VAL A 147 14.98 12.84 10.13
C VAL A 147 16.12 12.97 11.13
N GLN A 148 16.78 14.13 11.13
CA GLN A 148 17.82 14.48 12.09
C GLN A 148 17.65 15.94 12.52
N LEU A 149 17.83 16.22 13.81
CA LEU A 149 17.66 17.55 14.41
C LEU A 149 16.32 18.24 14.05
N ALA A 150 15.27 17.43 13.84
CA ALA A 150 13.98 17.88 13.33
C ALA A 150 12.96 18.07 14.45
N ALA A 151 12.15 19.12 14.35
CA ALA A 151 10.90 19.23 15.11
C ALA A 151 9.77 18.74 14.23
N MET A 152 8.99 17.77 14.74
CA MET A 152 7.80 17.26 14.08
C MET A 152 6.57 17.53 14.95
N ARG A 153 5.45 17.80 14.28
CA ARG A 153 4.17 18.16 14.90
C ARG A 153 3.24 16.96 15.01
N ALA A 154 2.32 17.01 15.97
CA ALA A 154 1.24 16.03 16.05
C ALA A 154 0.50 15.89 14.70
N GLY A 155 0.29 14.64 14.27
CA GLY A 155 -0.31 14.28 12.98
C GLY A 155 0.69 14.10 11.83
N GLU A 156 1.96 14.47 12.02
CA GLU A 156 3.01 14.17 11.03
C GLU A 156 3.47 12.71 11.11
N HIS A 157 4.01 12.18 10.01
CA HIS A 157 4.61 10.85 9.98
C HIS A 157 5.80 10.73 9.03
N VAL A 158 6.58 9.69 9.27
CA VAL A 158 7.56 9.14 8.34
C VAL A 158 7.10 7.73 7.96
N TYR A 159 7.09 7.41 6.67
CA TYR A 159 6.87 6.07 6.14
C TYR A 159 8.04 5.65 5.25
N GLU A 160 8.45 4.40 5.39
CA GLU A 160 9.52 3.80 4.59
C GLU A 160 9.16 2.37 4.20
N LYS A 161 9.49 2.01 2.97
CA LYS A 161 9.36 0.66 2.44
C LYS A 161 10.67 0.19 1.83
N ASN A 162 11.17 -0.92 2.34
CA ASN A 162 12.43 -1.52 1.92
C ASN A 162 12.21 -2.98 1.53
N ALA A 163 13.01 -3.48 0.58
CA ALA A 163 13.16 -4.90 0.35
C ALA A 163 14.53 -5.36 0.83
N TYR A 164 14.55 -6.34 1.73
CA TYR A 164 15.75 -7.02 2.19
C TYR A 164 15.97 -8.25 1.36
N VAL A 165 17.00 -8.23 0.52
CA VAL A 165 17.19 -9.17 -0.58
C VAL A 165 18.45 -10.00 -0.34
N LEU A 166 18.29 -11.31 -0.39
CA LEU A 166 19.40 -12.23 -0.63
C LEU A 166 19.67 -12.26 -2.13
N HIS A 167 20.92 -12.04 -2.53
CA HIS A 167 21.30 -12.01 -3.94
C HIS A 167 22.62 -12.74 -4.16
N ARG A 168 22.95 -12.98 -5.42
CA ARG A 168 24.21 -13.61 -5.84
C ARG A 168 25.15 -12.59 -6.49
N TYR A 169 26.40 -12.61 -6.02
CA TYR A 169 27.51 -11.87 -6.60
C TYR A 169 28.29 -12.75 -7.59
N GLU A 170 28.60 -12.20 -8.76
CA GLU A 170 29.37 -12.89 -9.81
C GLU A 170 30.56 -12.02 -10.26
N GLU A 171 31.78 -12.40 -9.88
CA GLU A 171 32.99 -11.66 -10.26
C GLU A 171 33.12 -11.53 -11.78
N GLY A 172 33.37 -10.31 -12.28
CA GLY A 172 33.45 -10.01 -13.71
C GLY A 172 32.10 -9.98 -14.45
N GLY A 173 30.98 -10.19 -13.75
CA GLY A 173 29.64 -10.10 -14.31
C GLY A 173 29.18 -8.66 -14.60
N GLU A 174 28.01 -8.53 -15.21
CA GLU A 174 27.36 -7.24 -15.45
C GLU A 174 27.13 -6.47 -14.15
N HIS A 175 27.08 -5.13 -14.25
CA HIS A 175 26.88 -4.26 -13.09
C HIS A 175 27.90 -4.51 -11.96
N TYR A 176 29.17 -4.75 -12.31
CA TYR A 176 30.24 -5.10 -11.39
C TYR A 176 29.97 -6.38 -10.58
N GLY A 177 29.24 -7.33 -11.17
CA GLY A 177 28.85 -8.59 -10.53
C GLY A 177 27.58 -8.54 -9.69
N LEU A 178 26.80 -7.45 -9.77
CA LEU A 178 25.59 -7.22 -8.97
C LEU A 178 24.30 -7.28 -9.80
N ALA A 179 24.34 -7.93 -10.97
CA ALA A 179 23.21 -8.01 -11.89
C ALA A 179 21.95 -8.62 -11.25
N ASP A 180 22.10 -9.60 -10.36
CA ASP A 180 20.97 -10.22 -9.65
C ASP A 180 20.22 -9.22 -8.76
N LEU A 181 20.95 -8.44 -7.96
CA LEU A 181 20.38 -7.38 -7.13
C LEU A 181 19.70 -6.28 -7.96
N VAL A 182 20.33 -5.86 -9.06
CA VAL A 182 19.76 -4.89 -10.01
C VAL A 182 18.47 -5.42 -10.63
N GLY A 183 18.44 -6.70 -11.01
CA GLY A 183 17.22 -7.35 -11.52
C GLY A 183 16.10 -7.38 -10.49
N HIS A 184 16.41 -7.65 -9.22
CA HIS A 184 15.44 -7.58 -8.13
C HIS A 184 14.89 -6.16 -7.94
N GLN A 185 15.76 -5.15 -7.93
CA GLN A 185 15.35 -3.75 -7.85
C GLN A 185 14.38 -3.38 -8.96
N GLN A 186 14.71 -3.71 -10.21
CA GLN A 186 13.85 -3.40 -11.36
C GLN A 186 12.46 -4.02 -11.22
N ARG A 187 12.38 -5.30 -10.84
CA ARG A 187 11.11 -6.02 -10.64
C ARG A 187 10.29 -5.46 -9.48
N LEU A 188 10.95 -5.06 -8.40
CA LEU A 188 10.29 -4.57 -7.18
C LEU A 188 9.78 -3.14 -7.32
N LEU A 189 10.49 -2.28 -8.06
CA LEU A 189 10.05 -0.92 -8.38
C LEU A 189 9.01 -0.89 -9.51
N ASN A 190 9.00 -1.92 -10.37
CA ASN A 190 8.04 -2.07 -11.45
C ASN A 190 7.27 -3.39 -11.28
N PRO A 191 6.50 -3.55 -10.19
CA PRO A 191 5.74 -4.77 -9.99
C PRO A 191 4.79 -4.94 -11.18
N ILE A 192 4.65 -6.18 -11.66
CA ILE A 192 3.64 -6.50 -12.68
C ILE A 192 2.28 -6.22 -12.04
N THR A 193 1.72 -5.06 -12.34
CA THR A 193 0.32 -4.77 -12.08
C THR A 193 -0.48 -5.60 -13.07
N GLN A 194 -1.29 -6.54 -12.58
CA GLN A 194 -2.39 -7.04 -13.39
C GLN A 194 -3.28 -5.83 -13.67
N GLY A 195 -3.16 -5.25 -14.86
CA GLY A 195 -4.10 -4.26 -15.32
C GLY A 195 -5.49 -4.88 -15.33
N GLU A 196 -6.50 -4.13 -14.91
CA GLU A 196 -7.88 -4.50 -15.22
C GLU A 196 -7.99 -4.54 -16.75
N VAL A 197 -8.00 -5.74 -17.32
CA VAL A 197 -8.39 -5.92 -18.71
C VAL A 197 -9.85 -5.50 -18.77
N SER A 198 -10.18 -4.54 -19.65
CA SER A 198 -11.57 -4.19 -19.90
C SER A 198 -12.35 -5.49 -20.13
N PRO A 199 -13.31 -5.83 -19.26
CA PRO A 199 -13.98 -7.11 -19.32
C PRO A 199 -14.58 -7.28 -20.70
N VAL A 200 -14.31 -8.42 -21.34
CA VAL A 200 -14.93 -8.74 -22.62
C VAL A 200 -16.45 -8.66 -22.42
N PRO A 201 -17.18 -7.80 -23.16
CA PRO A 201 -18.60 -7.62 -22.94
C PRO A 201 -19.33 -8.98 -22.99
N ARG A 202 -20.27 -9.20 -22.08
CA ARG A 202 -20.98 -10.47 -21.89
C ARG A 202 -22.42 -10.39 -22.41
N PRO A 203 -23.08 -11.51 -22.75
CA PRO A 203 -24.50 -11.48 -23.14
C PRO A 203 -25.38 -11.00 -21.98
N ILE A 204 -26.51 -10.37 -22.32
CA ILE A 204 -27.48 -9.88 -21.33
C ILE A 204 -28.19 -11.07 -20.67
N ASN A 205 -28.03 -11.18 -19.36
CA ASN A 205 -28.82 -12.01 -18.45
C ASN A 205 -28.70 -11.43 -17.04
N LEU A 206 -29.56 -11.88 -16.11
CA LEU A 206 -29.60 -11.32 -14.75
C LEU A 206 -28.25 -11.39 -14.05
N ASP A 207 -27.52 -12.50 -14.16
CA ASP A 207 -26.23 -12.67 -13.48
C ASP A 207 -25.19 -11.67 -13.99
N ASN A 208 -25.10 -11.49 -15.31
CA ASN A 208 -24.16 -10.54 -15.93
C ASN A 208 -24.55 -9.09 -15.69
N VAL A 209 -25.85 -8.78 -15.65
CA VAL A 209 -26.34 -7.44 -15.26
C VAL A 209 -25.96 -7.15 -13.82
N MET A 210 -26.21 -8.09 -12.90
CA MET A 210 -25.82 -7.92 -11.50
C MET A 210 -24.29 -7.83 -11.33
N ASP A 211 -23.52 -8.57 -12.12
CA ASP A 211 -22.05 -8.47 -12.15
C ASP A 211 -21.59 -7.08 -12.61
N ALA A 212 -22.20 -6.52 -13.65
CA ALA A 212 -21.93 -5.17 -14.11
C ALA A 212 -22.31 -4.11 -13.07
N LEU A 213 -23.46 -4.25 -12.41
CA LEU A 213 -23.88 -3.34 -11.35
C LEU A 213 -22.96 -3.40 -10.12
N ARG A 214 -22.32 -4.54 -9.82
CA ARG A 214 -21.31 -4.63 -8.75
C ARG A 214 -20.01 -3.88 -9.05
N ALA A 215 -19.82 -3.45 -10.29
CA ALA A 215 -18.69 -2.60 -10.68
C ALA A 215 -18.99 -1.10 -10.59
N THR A 216 -20.22 -0.70 -10.26
CA THR A 216 -20.53 0.68 -9.89
C THR A 216 -19.77 1.09 -8.63
N ASN A 217 -19.61 2.39 -8.43
CA ASN A 217 -18.70 2.89 -7.42
C ASN A 217 -19.30 4.04 -6.59
N GLU A 218 -19.55 3.80 -5.30
CA GLU A 218 -19.96 4.84 -4.35
C GLU A 218 -18.76 5.50 -3.68
N PHE A 219 -18.24 6.55 -4.33
CA PHE A 219 -17.03 7.24 -3.90
C PHE A 219 -17.25 8.25 -2.75
N GLU A 220 -18.50 8.67 -2.48
CA GLU A 220 -18.81 9.62 -1.40
C GLU A 220 -18.96 8.95 -0.03
N LEU A 221 -18.75 7.64 0.07
CA LEU A 221 -18.80 6.96 1.37
C LEU A 221 -17.55 7.19 2.25
N TYR A 222 -16.50 7.87 1.74
CA TYR A 222 -15.24 8.20 2.44
C TYR A 222 -14.72 7.12 3.40
N VAL A 223 -14.95 5.84 3.06
CA VAL A 223 -14.53 4.75 3.95
C VAL A 223 -13.03 4.58 3.81
N GLN A 224 -12.30 4.67 4.92
CA GLN A 224 -10.84 4.55 4.99
C GLN A 224 -10.05 5.65 4.23
N GLY A 225 -10.57 6.88 4.20
CA GLY A 225 -9.72 8.07 3.95
C GLY A 225 -9.27 8.32 2.51
N SER A 226 -9.82 7.64 1.50
CA SER A 226 -9.59 8.01 0.10
C SER A 226 -10.78 7.64 -0.81
N PRO A 227 -11.33 8.61 -1.58
CA PRO A 227 -12.36 8.36 -2.60
C PRO A 227 -11.80 7.69 -3.86
N TRP A 228 -10.52 7.28 -3.87
CA TRP A 228 -9.84 6.63 -5.01
C TRP A 228 -9.27 5.25 -4.67
N GLY A 229 -9.58 4.70 -3.49
CA GLY A 229 -9.08 3.39 -3.06
C GLY A 229 -9.72 2.23 -3.83
N GLN A 230 -8.95 1.16 -4.10
CA GLN A 230 -9.38 -0.08 -4.78
C GLN A 230 -10.44 -0.92 -4.00
N ARG A 231 -11.11 -0.36 -2.99
CA ARG A 231 -12.00 -1.09 -2.06
C ARG A 231 -13.37 -0.45 -1.90
N GLN A 232 -13.76 0.44 -2.81
CA GLN A 232 -15.04 1.12 -2.72
C GLN A 232 -16.22 0.15 -2.86
N LEU A 233 -17.35 0.55 -2.27
CA LEU A 233 -18.58 -0.22 -2.26
C LEU A 233 -19.42 0.11 -3.49
N SER A 234 -20.03 -0.90 -4.09
CA SER A 234 -20.93 -0.72 -5.22
C SER A 234 -22.33 -0.27 -4.79
N PHE A 235 -23.12 0.19 -5.75
CA PHE A 235 -24.55 0.49 -5.56
C PHE A 235 -25.34 -0.73 -5.08
N VAL A 236 -24.90 -1.93 -5.48
CA VAL A 236 -25.42 -3.20 -4.98
C VAL A 236 -25.00 -3.43 -3.52
N ASP A 237 -23.73 -3.18 -3.18
CA ASP A 237 -23.22 -3.35 -1.82
C ASP A 237 -23.94 -2.46 -0.80
N ILE A 238 -24.25 -1.22 -1.18
CA ILE A 238 -24.96 -0.26 -0.32
C ILE A 238 -26.49 -0.48 -0.33
N GLY A 239 -26.97 -1.42 -1.14
CA GLY A 239 -28.37 -1.85 -1.16
C GLY A 239 -29.34 -0.83 -1.75
N ILE A 240 -28.88 0.02 -2.67
CA ILE A 240 -29.77 0.98 -3.36
C ILE A 240 -30.48 0.37 -4.56
N VAL A 241 -29.89 -0.65 -5.20
CA VAL A 241 -30.55 -1.39 -6.30
C VAL A 241 -31.65 -2.28 -5.70
N GLN A 242 -32.89 -2.07 -6.13
CA GLN A 242 -34.09 -2.77 -5.65
C GLN A 242 -34.48 -3.92 -6.56
N GLU A 243 -34.63 -3.62 -7.84
CA GLU A 243 -35.11 -4.55 -8.84
C GLU A 243 -34.38 -4.31 -10.16
N VAL A 244 -34.16 -5.40 -10.89
CA VAL A 244 -33.64 -5.40 -12.23
C VAL A 244 -34.60 -6.21 -13.09
N VAL A 245 -35.12 -5.60 -14.15
CA VAL A 245 -35.98 -6.25 -15.14
C VAL A 245 -35.27 -6.22 -16.49
N ILE A 246 -35.29 -7.34 -17.19
CA ILE A 246 -34.62 -7.51 -18.49
C ILE A 246 -35.68 -7.92 -19.51
N GLU A 247 -35.83 -7.12 -20.56
CA GLU A 247 -36.77 -7.35 -21.66
C GLU A 247 -36.00 -7.36 -22.99
N GLY A 248 -35.54 -8.55 -23.40
CA GLY A 248 -34.69 -8.67 -24.59
C GLY A 248 -33.34 -7.99 -24.38
N SER A 249 -33.12 -6.88 -25.08
CA SER A 249 -31.91 -6.04 -24.97
C SER A 249 -32.05 -4.88 -23.97
N ASP A 250 -33.27 -4.62 -23.49
CA ASP A 250 -33.56 -3.45 -22.67
C ASP A 250 -33.52 -3.82 -21.19
N ILE A 251 -32.99 -2.92 -20.37
CA ILE A 251 -32.71 -3.15 -18.96
C ILE A 251 -33.32 -2.03 -18.14
N ARG A 252 -34.22 -2.39 -17.22
CA ARG A 252 -34.79 -1.46 -16.24
C ARG A 252 -34.20 -1.73 -14.86
N VAL A 253 -33.69 -0.70 -14.19
CA VAL A 253 -33.12 -0.78 -12.84
C VAL A 253 -33.85 0.18 -11.91
N ASP A 254 -34.55 -0.37 -10.92
CA ASP A 254 -35.19 0.41 -9.88
C ASP A 254 -34.19 0.65 -8.73
N ILE A 255 -34.03 1.91 -8.33
CA ILE A 255 -33.16 2.31 -7.22
C ILE A 255 -33.93 3.06 -6.13
N VAL A 256 -33.53 2.88 -4.88
CA VAL A 256 -34.05 3.61 -3.73
C VAL A 256 -32.93 4.47 -3.11
N MET A 257 -33.28 5.64 -2.59
CA MET A 257 -32.31 6.51 -1.92
C MET A 257 -32.26 6.27 -0.40
N PRO A 258 -31.06 6.27 0.22
CA PRO A 258 -30.91 6.04 1.66
C PRO A 258 -31.61 7.06 2.57
N TYR A 259 -31.73 8.30 2.13
CA TYR A 259 -32.39 9.39 2.86
C TYR A 259 -32.91 10.48 1.90
N ALA A 260 -33.89 11.27 2.38
CA ALA A 260 -34.46 12.38 1.63
C ALA A 260 -33.44 13.49 1.39
N GLY A 261 -33.32 13.96 0.16
CA GLY A 261 -32.28 14.87 -0.32
C GLY A 261 -31.22 14.19 -1.19
N ARG A 262 -30.95 12.88 -1.02
CA ARG A 262 -29.97 12.15 -1.87
C ARG A 262 -30.49 11.93 -3.29
N GLU A 263 -31.80 12.01 -3.51
CA GLU A 263 -32.40 12.02 -4.85
C GLU A 263 -31.91 13.15 -5.76
N THR A 264 -31.34 14.24 -5.21
CA THR A 264 -30.69 15.29 -6.01
C THR A 264 -29.49 14.78 -6.82
N TRP A 265 -28.95 13.61 -6.44
CA TRP A 265 -27.85 12.92 -7.13
C TRP A 265 -28.34 11.79 -8.04
N PHE A 266 -29.65 11.69 -8.30
CA PHE A 266 -30.23 10.61 -9.09
C PHE A 266 -29.54 10.40 -10.44
N ASN A 267 -29.29 11.48 -11.19
CA ASN A 267 -28.63 11.39 -12.50
C ASN A 267 -27.24 10.75 -12.40
N TRP A 268 -26.49 11.05 -11.34
CA TRP A 268 -25.17 10.45 -11.14
C TRP A 268 -25.25 8.92 -10.94
N PHE A 269 -26.22 8.44 -10.17
CA PHE A 269 -26.45 7.00 -10.04
C PHE A 269 -26.92 6.37 -11.36
N ALA A 270 -27.80 7.04 -12.08
CA ALA A 270 -28.32 6.57 -13.36
C ALA A 270 -27.20 6.46 -14.41
N ASP A 271 -26.39 7.51 -14.57
CA ASP A 271 -25.24 7.57 -15.48
C ASP A 271 -24.23 6.47 -15.14
N GLY A 272 -23.91 6.30 -13.84
CA GLY A 272 -23.00 5.24 -13.39
C GLY A 272 -23.54 3.84 -13.66
N ILE A 273 -24.85 3.60 -13.51
CA ILE A 273 -25.47 2.32 -13.86
C ILE A 273 -25.37 2.07 -15.36
N GLU A 274 -25.79 3.04 -16.18
CA GLU A 274 -25.78 2.91 -17.63
C GLU A 274 -24.37 2.68 -18.17
N GLU A 275 -23.39 3.44 -17.68
CA GLU A 275 -21.98 3.28 -18.04
C GLU A 275 -21.50 1.84 -17.79
N GLN A 276 -21.72 1.31 -16.59
CA GLN A 276 -21.25 -0.03 -16.24
C GLN A 276 -21.94 -1.12 -17.05
N LEU A 277 -23.24 -0.97 -17.34
CA LEU A 277 -24.00 -1.91 -18.17
C LEU A 277 -23.50 -1.90 -19.62
N ARG A 278 -23.38 -0.73 -20.24
CA ARG A 278 -22.90 -0.60 -21.62
C ARG A 278 -21.45 -1.01 -21.79
N ALA A 279 -20.60 -0.79 -20.78
CA ALA A 279 -19.19 -1.20 -20.83
C ALA A 279 -19.00 -2.73 -20.71
N ARG A 280 -19.92 -3.44 -20.03
CA ARG A 280 -19.74 -4.85 -19.66
C ARG A 280 -20.66 -5.82 -20.37
N LEU A 281 -21.69 -5.34 -21.06
CA LEU A 281 -22.67 -6.17 -21.74
C LEU A 281 -22.67 -5.90 -23.25
N ARG A 282 -22.93 -6.93 -24.05
CA ARG A 282 -23.12 -6.81 -25.51
C ARG A 282 -24.56 -6.46 -25.82
N ASP A 283 -24.73 -5.69 -26.89
CA ASP A 283 -26.04 -5.46 -27.53
C ASP A 283 -27.10 -4.88 -26.57
N VAL A 284 -26.67 -4.02 -25.64
CA VAL A 284 -27.57 -3.29 -24.72
C VAL A 284 -28.39 -2.28 -25.51
N GLY A 285 -29.71 -2.41 -25.44
CA GLY A 285 -30.67 -1.47 -26.00
C GLY A 285 -30.87 -0.27 -25.06
N GLU A 286 -32.11 -0.05 -24.66
CA GLU A 286 -32.50 1.03 -23.74
C GLU A 286 -32.19 0.65 -22.28
N VAL A 287 -31.63 1.60 -21.52
CA VAL A 287 -31.38 1.46 -20.08
C VAL A 287 -32.24 2.48 -19.37
N GLU A 288 -33.24 2.02 -18.64
CA GLU A 288 -34.11 2.86 -17.81
C GLU A 288 -33.73 2.71 -16.35
N VAL A 289 -33.43 3.83 -15.68
CA VAL A 289 -33.21 3.84 -14.23
C VAL A 289 -34.37 4.56 -13.57
N HIS A 290 -35.01 3.93 -12.58
CA HIS A 290 -36.17 4.52 -11.90
C HIS A 290 -35.87 4.77 -10.42
N LEU A 291 -36.17 5.98 -9.95
CA LEU A 291 -36.18 6.28 -8.54
C LEU A 291 -37.49 5.82 -7.89
N VAL A 292 -37.43 4.78 -7.08
CA VAL A 292 -38.56 4.28 -6.28
C VAL A 292 -38.46 4.76 -4.82
N ARG A 293 -39.62 4.94 -4.17
CA ARG A 293 -39.69 5.39 -2.77
C ARG A 293 -40.05 4.28 -1.79
N GLU A 294 -40.68 3.22 -2.27
CA GLU A 294 -41.09 2.07 -1.47
C GLU A 294 -40.58 0.77 -2.10
N PRO A 295 -40.06 -0.19 -1.30
CA PRO A 295 -39.89 -0.09 0.16
C PRO A 295 -38.74 0.84 0.52
N LYS A 296 -38.92 1.66 1.58
CA LYS A 296 -37.86 2.54 2.08
C LYS A 296 -36.52 1.82 2.28
N TRP A 297 -35.44 2.51 1.95
CA TRP A 297 -34.10 2.01 2.23
C TRP A 297 -33.89 1.88 3.74
N THR A 298 -33.21 0.82 4.16
CA THR A 298 -32.78 0.65 5.55
C THR A 298 -31.37 0.04 5.57
N PRO A 299 -30.58 0.26 6.62
CA PRO A 299 -29.24 -0.34 6.75
C PRO A 299 -29.22 -1.88 6.67
N ARG A 300 -30.37 -2.55 6.85
CA ARG A 300 -30.50 -4.00 6.67
C ARG A 300 -30.22 -4.45 5.24
N ARG A 301 -30.33 -3.55 4.25
CA ARG A 301 -30.07 -3.83 2.82
C ARG A 301 -28.58 -3.84 2.46
N LEU A 302 -27.70 -3.36 3.35
CA LEU A 302 -26.26 -3.45 3.14
C LEU A 302 -25.82 -4.91 3.00
N SER A 303 -24.96 -5.18 2.02
CA SER A 303 -24.30 -6.47 1.86
C SER A 303 -23.40 -6.76 3.08
N ASP A 304 -23.06 -8.03 3.30
CA ASP A 304 -22.12 -8.39 4.37
C ASP A 304 -20.76 -7.71 4.19
N ARG A 305 -20.34 -7.47 2.94
CA ARG A 305 -19.15 -6.69 2.61
C ARG A 305 -19.31 -5.25 3.10
N ALA A 306 -20.41 -4.58 2.74
CA ALA A 306 -20.66 -3.20 3.16
C ALA A 306 -20.73 -3.05 4.69
N ARG A 307 -21.39 -3.99 5.39
CA ARG A 307 -21.46 -3.98 6.86
C ARG A 307 -20.08 -4.09 7.52
N ARG A 308 -19.20 -4.94 6.99
CA ARG A 308 -17.81 -5.07 7.47
C ARG A 308 -16.98 -3.82 7.20
N VAL A 309 -17.20 -3.17 6.06
CA VAL A 309 -16.42 -2.01 5.62
C VAL A 309 -16.84 -0.74 6.36
N ILE A 310 -18.14 -0.50 6.52
CA ILE A 310 -18.70 0.68 7.19
C ILE A 310 -18.58 0.56 8.72
N GLY A 311 -18.65 -0.65 9.27
CA GLY A 311 -18.60 -0.90 10.71
C GLY A 311 -19.96 -0.74 11.41
N PRO A 312 -20.08 -1.21 12.67
CA PRO A 312 -21.27 -1.00 13.48
C PRO A 312 -21.38 0.45 13.95
N ARG A 313 -22.60 0.89 14.25
CA ARG A 313 -22.83 2.13 15.00
C ARG A 313 -22.28 1.90 16.42
N GLU A 314 -21.22 2.58 16.82
CA GLU A 314 -20.91 2.71 18.25
C GLU A 314 -22.11 3.43 18.90
N GLU A 315 -22.69 2.82 19.93
CA GLU A 315 -23.69 3.45 20.80
C GLU A 315 -23.02 4.45 21.76
#